data_AF-A0A8S0FDQ9-F1
#
_entry.id   AF-A0A8S0FDQ9-F1
#
_cell.length_a   1.000
_cell.length_b   1.000
_cell.length_c   1.000
_cell.angle_alpha   90.00
_cell.angle_beta   90.00
_cell.angle_gamma   90.00
#
_symmetry.space_group_name_H-M   'P 1'
#
loop_
_entity.id
_entity.type
_entity.pdbx_description
1 polymer ?
#
loop_
_entity_poly.entity_id
_entity_poly.type
_entity_poly.pdbx_seq_one_letter_code
_entity_poly.pdbx_strand_id
1 'polypeptide(L)'
;MVFVWAWPDGPHLMTDRLKDLATAGFTLTQTYTRAVKNADEVAHVRNEWWKAKLPFVTDGVVVRAAKEPESRHWLPGQAEWLVAWKYQPVAQVAEVKAIQFAVGKSGKISVVASLVPVMLDDKKVQRVNIGSVRRWQEWDIAPGDQILVSLAGQGIPRIDDVVWRGSSAERTKPTPPENRFNSLTCYFASDVCQEQFISRLVWLGSKQVLGLDGIGEAGWRALHQTHRFEHIFSWLLLTPEQLQNTPGIAKSKSAQLWHQFNLARQQPFTRWVMAMGIPLTRAALNASDERSWSQLLFSTEQFWQQLPGTGSGRARQVIEWKENAQIKKLGSWLAAQQITGFEP
;
A
#
# COMPACT_ATOMS: atom_id res chain seq x y z
N MET A 1 -26.54 -10.97 -13.09
CA MET A 1 -26.98 -11.48 -11.78
C MET A 1 -26.78 -10.36 -10.76
N VAL A 2 -27.83 -9.91 -10.07
CA VAL A 2 -27.75 -8.77 -9.14
C VAL A 2 -28.16 -9.25 -7.75
N PHE A 3 -27.27 -9.09 -6.78
CA PHE A 3 -27.56 -9.36 -5.37
C PHE A 3 -27.74 -8.04 -4.63
N VAL A 4 -28.97 -7.73 -4.21
CA VAL A 4 -29.25 -6.52 -3.44
C VAL A 4 -28.85 -6.79 -2.01
N TRP A 5 -27.72 -6.20 -1.60
CA TRP A 5 -27.15 -6.46 -0.28
C TRP A 5 -27.79 -5.62 0.84
N ALA A 6 -28.29 -4.42 0.52
CA ALA A 6 -28.92 -3.49 1.45
C ALA A 6 -29.95 -2.62 0.74
N TRP A 7 -30.99 -2.21 1.48
CA TRP A 7 -32.01 -1.24 1.07
C TRP A 7 -32.12 -0.17 2.17
N PRO A 8 -31.37 0.94 2.05
CA PRO A 8 -31.43 2.04 3.00
C PRO A 8 -32.88 2.54 3.14
N ASP A 9 -33.36 2.61 4.38
CA ASP A 9 -34.72 3.08 4.73
C ASP A 9 -35.86 2.30 4.04
N GLY A 10 -35.60 1.05 3.62
CA GLY A 10 -36.63 0.09 3.21
C GLY A 10 -37.43 -0.48 4.39
N PRO A 11 -38.39 -1.40 4.14
CA PRO A 11 -39.28 -1.96 5.16
C PRO A 11 -38.56 -2.35 6.46
N HIS A 12 -39.09 -2.01 7.63
CA HIS A 12 -38.36 -2.23 8.90
C HIS A 12 -38.07 -3.70 9.21
N LEU A 13 -38.94 -4.62 8.77
CA LEU A 13 -38.75 -6.05 8.96
C LEU A 13 -37.98 -6.65 7.79
N MET A 14 -36.93 -7.42 8.11
CA MET A 14 -36.13 -8.13 7.09
C MET A 14 -37.01 -9.04 6.22
N THR A 15 -38.03 -9.69 6.77
CA THR A 15 -38.97 -10.53 6.02
C THR A 15 -39.68 -9.78 4.91
N ASP A 16 -40.12 -8.55 5.20
CA ASP A 16 -40.83 -7.70 4.25
C ASP A 16 -39.87 -7.21 3.18
N ARG A 17 -38.65 -6.81 3.56
CA ARG A 17 -37.59 -6.45 2.61
C ARG A 17 -37.31 -7.57 1.60
N LEU A 18 -37.14 -8.81 2.09
CA LEU A 18 -36.85 -9.95 1.22
C LEU A 18 -38.01 -10.26 0.27
N LYS A 19 -39.25 -10.14 0.74
CA LYS A 19 -40.46 -10.35 -0.06
C LYS A 19 -40.63 -9.27 -1.13
N ASP A 20 -40.47 -8.01 -0.76
CA ASP A 20 -40.63 -6.87 -1.67
C ASP A 20 -39.53 -6.88 -2.74
N LEU A 21 -38.29 -7.18 -2.36
CA LEU A 21 -37.18 -7.36 -3.30
C LEU A 21 -37.44 -8.51 -4.28
N ALA A 22 -37.93 -9.66 -3.79
CA ALA A 22 -38.27 -10.78 -4.64
C ALA A 22 -39.41 -10.42 -5.62
N THR A 23 -40.42 -9.69 -5.16
CA THR A 23 -41.55 -9.21 -5.99
C THR A 23 -41.06 -8.22 -7.06
N ALA A 24 -40.07 -7.39 -6.74
CA ALA A 24 -39.40 -6.50 -7.68
C ALA A 24 -38.42 -7.20 -8.64
N GLY A 25 -38.29 -8.54 -8.57
CA GLY A 25 -37.43 -9.34 -9.46
C GLY A 25 -36.03 -9.66 -8.91
N PHE A 26 -35.69 -9.22 -7.69
CA PHE A 26 -34.41 -9.50 -7.02
C PHE A 26 -34.50 -10.72 -6.08
N THR A 27 -34.73 -11.90 -6.65
CA THR A 27 -35.01 -13.14 -5.89
C THR A 27 -33.81 -13.73 -5.14
N LEU A 28 -32.59 -13.37 -5.52
CA LEU A 28 -31.37 -13.92 -4.92
C LEU A 28 -31.20 -13.53 -3.46
N THR A 29 -31.57 -12.29 -3.09
CA THR A 29 -31.45 -11.83 -1.70
C THR A 29 -32.32 -12.68 -0.79
N GLN A 30 -33.53 -13.04 -1.21
CA GLN A 30 -34.39 -13.96 -0.46
C GLN A 30 -33.82 -15.39 -0.44
N THR A 31 -33.29 -15.86 -1.55
CA THR A 31 -32.75 -17.23 -1.68
C THR A 31 -31.55 -17.48 -0.75
N TYR A 32 -30.66 -16.50 -0.63
CA TYR A 32 -29.40 -16.60 0.12
C TYR A 32 -29.40 -15.77 1.41
N THR A 33 -30.57 -15.47 1.98
CA THR A 33 -30.70 -14.94 3.34
C THR A 33 -31.37 -15.99 4.23
N ARG A 34 -30.70 -16.35 5.33
CA ARG A 34 -31.22 -17.31 6.31
C ARG A 34 -31.43 -16.62 7.65
N ALA A 35 -32.63 -16.75 8.20
CA ALA A 35 -32.90 -16.34 9.57
C ALA A 35 -32.19 -17.30 10.53
N VAL A 36 -31.54 -16.75 11.55
CA VAL A 36 -30.75 -17.48 12.55
C VAL A 36 -31.00 -16.84 13.91
N LYS A 37 -30.97 -17.64 14.98
CA LYS A 37 -31.30 -17.19 16.34
C LYS A 37 -30.07 -16.92 17.21
N ASN A 38 -28.94 -17.53 16.87
CA ASN A 38 -27.71 -17.47 17.67
C ASN A 38 -26.46 -17.69 16.80
N ALA A 39 -25.28 -17.52 17.40
CA ALA A 39 -24.00 -17.66 16.71
C ALA A 39 -23.72 -19.08 16.20
N ASP A 40 -24.24 -20.11 16.86
CA ASP A 40 -24.04 -21.51 16.43
C ASP A 40 -24.79 -21.81 15.13
N GLU A 41 -26.03 -21.31 14.99
CA GLU A 41 -26.79 -21.40 13.75
C GLU A 41 -26.10 -20.64 12.62
N VAL A 42 -25.52 -19.46 12.90
CA VAL A 42 -24.69 -18.73 11.93
C VAL A 42 -23.50 -19.58 11.50
N ALA A 43 -22.78 -20.19 12.44
CA ALA A 43 -21.61 -21.02 12.16
C ALA A 43 -21.97 -22.24 11.30
N HIS A 44 -23.13 -22.85 11.58
CA HIS A 44 -23.67 -23.97 10.81
C HIS A 44 -23.94 -23.55 9.36
N VAL A 45 -24.76 -22.52 9.14
CA VAL A 45 -25.09 -22.01 7.78
C VAL A 45 -23.83 -21.60 7.02
N ARG A 46 -22.89 -20.93 7.70
CA ARG A 46 -21.60 -20.55 7.10
C ARG A 46 -20.83 -21.76 6.60
N ASN A 47 -20.75 -22.83 7.39
CA ASN A 47 -20.03 -24.05 7.04
C ASN A 47 -20.72 -24.84 5.92
N GLU A 48 -22.06 -24.87 5.91
CA GLU A 48 -22.84 -25.43 4.81
C GLU A 48 -22.55 -24.71 3.50
N TRP A 49 -22.62 -23.38 3.48
CA TRP A 49 -22.35 -22.59 2.28
C TRP A 49 -20.89 -22.65 1.82
N TRP A 50 -19.93 -22.78 2.74
CA TRP A 50 -18.53 -23.01 2.36
C TRP A 50 -18.38 -24.32 1.57
N LYS A 51 -19.08 -25.39 1.96
CA LYS A 51 -18.97 -26.69 1.29
C LYS A 51 -19.87 -26.84 0.07
N ALA A 52 -20.84 -25.93 -0.11
CA ALA A 52 -21.82 -26.00 -1.18
C ALA A 52 -21.27 -25.48 -2.52
N LYS A 53 -21.76 -26.04 -3.62
CA LYS A 53 -21.56 -25.47 -4.96
C LYS A 53 -22.55 -24.33 -5.17
N LEU A 54 -22.12 -23.11 -4.89
CA LEU A 54 -22.90 -21.90 -5.15
C LEU A 54 -22.72 -21.46 -6.62
N PRO A 55 -23.73 -20.83 -7.25
CA PRO A 55 -23.62 -20.33 -8.63
C PRO A 55 -22.76 -19.06 -8.76
N PHE A 56 -22.04 -18.69 -7.70
CA PHE A 56 -21.15 -17.54 -7.62
C PHE A 56 -20.05 -17.78 -6.59
N VAL A 57 -18.98 -17.00 -6.68
CA VAL A 57 -17.86 -17.03 -5.74
C VAL A 57 -18.20 -16.19 -4.51
N THR A 58 -17.90 -16.70 -3.32
CA THR A 58 -18.02 -15.97 -2.05
C THR A 58 -16.76 -16.15 -1.22
N ASP A 59 -16.42 -15.15 -0.41
CA ASP A 59 -15.29 -15.19 0.53
C ASP A 59 -15.74 -15.35 1.99
N GLY A 60 -17.04 -15.61 2.21
CA GLY A 60 -17.64 -15.75 3.54
C GLY A 60 -19.14 -15.49 3.54
N VAL A 61 -19.64 -15.16 4.73
CA VAL A 61 -21.04 -14.75 4.95
C VAL A 61 -21.11 -13.39 5.64
N VAL A 62 -22.22 -12.70 5.45
CA VAL A 62 -22.51 -11.45 6.16
C VAL A 62 -23.57 -11.73 7.22
N VAL A 63 -23.22 -11.48 8.48
CA VAL A 63 -24.13 -11.58 9.62
C VAL A 63 -24.64 -10.18 9.93
N ARG A 64 -25.95 -10.03 10.03
CA ARG A 64 -26.59 -8.74 10.29
C ARG A 64 -27.69 -8.90 11.33
N ALA A 65 -27.87 -7.88 12.16
CA ALA A 65 -29.00 -7.80 13.07
C ALA A 65 -30.31 -7.71 12.26
N ALA A 66 -31.38 -8.30 12.78
CA ALA A 66 -32.69 -8.23 12.14
C ALA A 66 -33.27 -6.80 12.14
N LYS A 67 -32.86 -5.97 13.11
CA LYS A 67 -33.20 -4.55 13.19
C LYS A 67 -31.96 -3.72 12.87
N GLU A 68 -32.00 -3.03 11.74
CA GLU A 68 -30.93 -2.15 11.28
C GLU A 68 -31.17 -0.71 11.78
N PRO A 69 -30.11 0.06 12.09
CA PRO A 69 -30.26 1.49 12.37
C PRO A 69 -30.63 2.28 11.11
N GLU A 70 -31.20 3.47 11.29
CA GLU A 70 -31.49 4.39 10.17
C GLU A 70 -30.24 4.67 9.32
N SER A 71 -30.44 4.79 8.01
CA SER A 71 -29.34 4.89 7.03
C SER A 71 -28.38 6.06 7.30
N ARG A 72 -28.88 7.16 7.87
CA ARG A 72 -28.09 8.35 8.25
C ARG A 72 -26.98 8.07 9.27
N HIS A 73 -27.06 6.95 10.00
CA HIS A 73 -26.05 6.54 10.97
C HIS A 73 -25.05 5.53 10.39
N TRP A 74 -25.16 5.16 9.10
CA TRP A 74 -24.29 4.19 8.48
C TRP A 74 -22.96 4.86 8.13
N LEU A 75 -21.91 4.51 8.86
CA LEU A 75 -20.55 5.01 8.61
C LEU A 75 -19.61 3.86 8.24
N PRO A 76 -18.73 4.03 7.24
CA PRO A 76 -17.73 3.03 6.89
C PRO A 76 -16.87 2.63 8.10
N GLY A 77 -16.80 1.33 8.39
CA GLY A 77 -16.00 0.78 9.49
C GLY A 77 -16.58 0.95 10.89
N GLN A 78 -17.81 1.47 11.03
CA GLN A 78 -18.47 1.72 12.33
C GLN A 78 -19.85 1.06 12.41
N ALA A 79 -19.98 -0.19 11.99
CA ALA A 79 -21.25 -0.93 12.02
C ALA A 79 -21.21 -2.03 13.09
N GLU A 80 -21.86 -1.80 14.23
CA GLU A 80 -21.99 -2.80 15.30
C GLU A 80 -23.08 -3.85 15.03
N TRP A 81 -23.99 -3.55 14.12
CA TRP A 81 -25.14 -4.39 13.74
C TRP A 81 -24.82 -5.35 12.59
N LEU A 82 -23.57 -5.37 12.10
CA LEU A 82 -23.15 -6.05 10.88
C LEU A 82 -21.72 -6.54 11.02
N VAL A 83 -21.46 -7.79 10.63
CA VAL A 83 -20.09 -8.32 10.51
C VAL A 83 -19.96 -9.24 9.30
N ALA A 84 -18.84 -9.10 8.57
CA ALA A 84 -18.46 -10.05 7.55
C ALA A 84 -17.65 -11.19 8.17
N TRP A 85 -18.19 -12.41 8.17
CA TRP A 85 -17.50 -13.60 8.66
C TRP A 85 -16.91 -14.40 7.49
N LYS A 86 -15.65 -14.09 7.17
CA LYS A 86 -14.92 -14.69 6.04
C LYS A 86 -14.65 -16.19 6.23
N TYR A 87 -14.57 -16.94 5.13
CA TYR A 87 -14.07 -18.32 5.11
C TYR A 87 -12.59 -18.39 5.51
N GLN A 88 -12.11 -19.57 5.89
CA GLN A 88 -10.66 -19.72 6.02
C GLN A 88 -10.05 -19.54 4.63
N PRO A 89 -9.03 -18.67 4.49
CA PRO A 89 -8.42 -18.49 3.19
C PRO A 89 -7.82 -19.81 2.70
N VAL A 90 -7.90 -20.04 1.39
CA VAL A 90 -7.16 -21.14 0.77
C VAL A 90 -5.69 -20.96 1.11
N ALA A 91 -5.10 -22.00 1.69
CA ALA A 91 -3.69 -22.05 2.02
C ALA A 91 -3.02 -23.17 1.21
N GLN A 92 -1.79 -22.94 0.78
CA GLN A 92 -1.00 -23.89 0.00
C GLN A 92 0.43 -23.87 0.52
N VAL A 93 1.08 -25.04 0.44
CA VAL A 93 2.49 -25.17 0.77
C VAL A 93 3.32 -24.68 -0.42
N ALA A 94 4.28 -23.81 -0.15
CA ALA A 94 5.20 -23.29 -1.14
C ALA A 94 6.64 -23.37 -0.64
N GLU A 95 7.56 -23.76 -1.53
CA GLU A 95 8.99 -23.78 -1.24
C GLU A 95 9.59 -22.37 -1.35
N VAL A 96 10.42 -22.01 -0.37
CA VAL A 96 11.18 -20.75 -0.37
C VAL A 96 12.40 -20.88 -1.27
N LYS A 97 12.38 -20.18 -2.40
CA LYS A 97 13.51 -20.16 -3.35
C LYS A 97 14.63 -19.22 -2.92
N ALA A 98 14.29 -18.05 -2.41
CA ALA A 98 15.26 -17.02 -2.02
C ALA A 98 14.67 -16.03 -1.02
N ILE A 99 15.53 -15.42 -0.23
CA ILE A 99 15.18 -14.33 0.68
C ILE A 99 15.83 -13.03 0.17
N GLN A 100 15.04 -11.97 0.07
CA GLN A 100 15.45 -10.67 -0.42
C GLN A 100 15.15 -9.60 0.62
N PHE A 101 16.05 -8.62 0.73
CA PHE A 101 15.88 -7.47 1.60
C PHE A 101 15.55 -6.25 0.76
N ALA A 102 14.45 -5.58 1.08
CA ALA A 102 14.04 -4.33 0.47
C ALA A 102 14.11 -3.20 1.50
N VAL A 103 14.84 -2.14 1.18
CA VAL A 103 14.97 -0.96 2.03
C VAL A 103 13.89 0.04 1.62
N GLY A 104 12.92 0.26 2.51
CA GLY A 104 11.85 1.23 2.26
C GLY A 104 12.34 2.68 2.35
N LYS A 105 11.52 3.64 1.90
CA LYS A 105 11.86 5.08 1.91
C LYS A 105 12.28 5.62 3.29
N SER A 106 11.77 5.02 4.38
CA SER A 106 12.09 5.40 5.76
C SER A 106 13.38 4.76 6.29
N GLY A 107 14.10 3.99 5.48
CA GLY A 107 15.27 3.21 5.88
C GLY A 107 14.92 1.85 6.51
N LYS A 108 13.64 1.60 6.80
CA LYS A 108 13.21 0.31 7.35
C LYS A 108 13.44 -0.82 6.35
N ILE A 109 14.13 -1.86 6.79
CA ILE A 109 14.38 -3.07 6.01
C ILE A 109 13.20 -4.02 6.16
N SER A 110 12.63 -4.42 5.02
CA SER A 110 11.61 -5.46 4.92
C SER A 110 12.20 -6.70 4.25
N VAL A 111 11.72 -7.87 4.68
CA VAL A 111 12.16 -9.17 4.17
C VAL A 111 11.05 -9.76 3.30
N VAL A 112 11.41 -10.17 2.10
CA VAL A 112 10.50 -10.79 1.13
C VAL A 112 11.04 -12.15 0.74
N ALA A 113 10.20 -13.19 0.86
CA ALA A 113 10.50 -14.50 0.31
C ALA A 113 10.04 -14.57 -1.14
N SER A 114 10.94 -15.02 -2.02
CA SER A 114 10.60 -15.53 -3.34
C SER A 114 10.27 -17.01 -3.21
N LEU A 115 9.16 -17.43 -3.82
CA LEU A 115 8.62 -18.77 -3.72
C LEU A 115 8.71 -19.49 -5.06
N VAL A 116 8.80 -20.81 -5.02
CA VAL A 116 8.39 -21.62 -6.17
C VAL A 116 6.91 -21.30 -6.44
N PRO A 117 6.53 -20.97 -7.69
CA PRO A 117 5.18 -20.47 -7.95
C PRO A 117 4.09 -21.44 -7.54
N VAL A 118 3.14 -20.97 -6.74
CA VAL A 118 1.99 -21.76 -6.28
C VAL A 118 0.68 -21.06 -6.68
N MET A 119 -0.35 -21.85 -7.01
CA MET A 119 -1.69 -21.33 -7.27
C MET A 119 -2.46 -21.27 -5.96
N LEU A 120 -2.86 -20.08 -5.55
CA LEU A 120 -3.75 -19.82 -4.43
C LEU A 120 -5.03 -19.23 -4.99
N ASP A 121 -6.09 -20.05 -5.03
CA ASP A 121 -7.35 -19.72 -5.71
C ASP A 121 -7.09 -19.39 -7.20
N ASP A 122 -7.49 -18.21 -7.66
CA ASP A 122 -7.26 -17.72 -9.03
C ASP A 122 -5.90 -17.01 -9.23
N LYS A 123 -5.05 -16.95 -8.19
CA LYS A 123 -3.80 -16.18 -8.21
C LYS A 123 -2.56 -17.05 -8.19
N LYS A 124 -1.61 -16.72 -9.07
CA LYS A 124 -0.25 -17.27 -9.03
C LYS A 124 0.62 -16.45 -8.08
N VAL A 125 0.97 -17.03 -6.93
CA VAL A 125 1.81 -16.39 -5.92
C VAL A 125 3.25 -16.84 -6.08
N GLN A 126 4.16 -15.87 -6.19
CA GLN A 126 5.60 -16.09 -6.33
C GLN A 126 6.42 -15.33 -5.28
N ARG A 127 5.78 -14.44 -4.53
CA ARG A 127 6.44 -13.60 -3.52
C ARG A 127 5.51 -13.41 -2.34
N VAL A 128 6.06 -13.42 -1.14
CA VAL A 128 5.34 -13.13 0.10
C VAL A 128 6.20 -12.25 1.01
N ASN A 129 5.57 -11.24 1.62
CA ASN A 129 6.25 -10.34 2.55
C ASN A 129 6.28 -10.99 3.95
N ILE A 130 7.48 -11.17 4.51
CA ILE A 130 7.68 -11.72 5.86
C ILE A 130 7.52 -10.62 6.92
N GLY A 131 7.84 -9.37 6.57
CA GLY A 131 7.81 -8.22 7.46
C GLY A 131 9.20 -7.70 7.79
N SER A 132 9.48 -7.45 9.06
CA SER A 132 10.78 -6.93 9.53
C SER A 132 11.86 -8.03 9.57
N VAL A 133 13.13 -7.63 9.59
CA VAL A 133 14.27 -8.54 9.82
C VAL A 133 14.10 -9.33 11.11
N ARG A 134 13.64 -8.68 12.19
CA ARG A 134 13.32 -9.34 13.46
C ARG A 134 12.27 -10.43 13.28
N ARG A 135 11.15 -10.13 12.60
CA ARG A 135 10.09 -11.10 12.36
C ARG A 135 10.62 -12.28 11.53
N TRP A 136 11.42 -12.01 10.50
CA TRP A 136 12.06 -13.08 9.72
C TRP A 136 12.97 -13.98 10.57
N GLN A 137 13.73 -13.40 11.50
CA GLN A 137 14.54 -14.17 12.46
C GLN A 137 13.68 -15.02 13.39
N GLU A 138 12.57 -14.48 13.90
CA GLU A 138 11.59 -15.21 14.73
C GLU A 138 10.95 -16.38 13.95
N TRP A 139 10.63 -16.20 12.67
CA TRP A 139 10.14 -17.26 11.80
C TRP A 139 11.23 -18.29 11.40
N ASP A 140 12.50 -17.93 11.55
CA ASP A 140 13.67 -18.77 11.25
C ASP A 140 13.74 -19.24 9.78
N ILE A 141 13.04 -18.59 8.84
CA ILE A 141 12.89 -19.07 7.44
C ILE A 141 14.21 -18.98 6.67
N ALA A 142 14.56 -20.03 5.93
CA ALA A 142 15.68 -20.06 4.99
C ALA A 142 15.21 -20.53 3.59
N PRO A 143 16.00 -20.28 2.52
CA PRO A 143 15.83 -21.00 1.25
C PRO A 143 15.79 -22.52 1.47
N GLY A 144 14.95 -23.23 0.72
CA GLY A 144 14.68 -24.66 0.87
C GLY A 144 13.62 -25.02 1.92
N ASP A 145 13.22 -24.10 2.81
CA ASP A 145 12.08 -24.33 3.70
C ASP A 145 10.77 -24.37 2.92
N GLN A 146 9.80 -25.16 3.38
CA GLN A 146 8.43 -25.11 2.87
C GLN A 146 7.54 -24.38 3.87
N ILE A 147 6.79 -23.40 3.37
CA ILE A 147 5.93 -22.53 4.16
C ILE A 147 4.47 -22.66 3.72
N LEU A 148 3.56 -22.57 4.68
CA LEU A 148 2.13 -22.46 4.41
C LEU A 148 1.80 -21.00 4.10
N VAL A 149 1.29 -20.76 2.90
CA VAL A 149 0.96 -19.41 2.42
C VAL A 149 -0.53 -19.35 2.12
N SER A 150 -1.18 -18.27 2.55
CA SER A 150 -2.58 -18.00 2.23
C SER A 150 -2.80 -16.57 1.77
N LEU A 151 -3.99 -16.28 1.26
CA LEU A 151 -4.39 -14.95 0.83
C LEU A 151 -5.20 -14.25 1.92
N ALA A 152 -4.68 -13.17 2.49
CA ALA A 152 -5.42 -12.34 3.44
C ALA A 152 -6.20 -11.22 2.73
N GLY A 153 -7.43 -10.96 3.19
CA GLY A 153 -8.21 -9.79 2.79
C GLY A 153 -8.40 -9.67 1.27
N GLN A 154 -7.82 -8.63 0.66
CA GLN A 154 -7.87 -8.30 -0.77
C GLN A 154 -6.94 -9.18 -1.64
N GLY A 155 -6.57 -10.36 -1.17
CA GLY A 155 -5.68 -11.28 -1.86
C GLY A 155 -4.19 -10.93 -1.72
N ILE A 156 -3.78 -10.45 -0.54
CA ILE A 156 -2.37 -10.22 -0.21
C ILE A 156 -1.81 -11.53 0.36
N PRO A 157 -0.75 -12.11 -0.24
CA PRO A 157 -0.11 -13.31 0.31
C PRO A 157 0.42 -13.06 1.72
N ARG A 158 0.18 -13.99 2.63
CA ARG A 158 0.75 -14.03 3.98
C ARG A 158 1.28 -15.43 4.31
N ILE A 159 2.23 -15.47 5.23
CA ILE A 159 2.77 -16.71 5.78
C ILE A 159 1.96 -17.07 7.02
N ASP A 160 1.41 -18.27 7.02
CA ASP A 160 0.64 -18.83 8.13
C ASP A 160 1.50 -19.74 9.01
N ASP A 161 2.40 -20.54 8.41
CA ASP A 161 3.29 -21.45 9.16
C ASP A 161 4.54 -21.87 8.36
N VAL A 162 5.53 -22.47 9.02
CA VAL A 162 6.64 -23.20 8.39
C VAL A 162 6.41 -24.69 8.57
N VAL A 163 6.00 -25.37 7.50
CA VAL A 163 5.57 -26.78 7.55
C VAL A 163 6.72 -27.76 7.43
N TRP A 164 7.83 -27.35 6.80
CA TRP A 164 9.02 -28.16 6.66
C TRP A 164 10.27 -27.30 6.64
N ARG A 165 11.32 -27.77 7.31
CA ARG A 165 12.65 -27.14 7.28
C ARG A 165 13.54 -27.92 6.31
N GLY A 166 14.19 -27.23 5.39
CA GLY A 166 15.15 -27.85 4.47
C GLY A 166 16.32 -28.51 5.19
N SER A 167 17.13 -29.28 4.48
CA SER A 167 18.32 -29.89 5.09
C SER A 167 19.30 -28.81 5.57
N SER A 168 20.12 -29.09 6.60
CA SER A 168 21.07 -28.10 7.14
C SER A 168 22.05 -27.56 6.08
N ALA A 169 22.35 -28.34 5.05
CA ALA A 169 23.19 -27.91 3.92
C ALA A 169 22.49 -26.88 3.00
N GLU A 170 21.16 -26.92 2.91
CA GLU A 170 20.35 -26.04 2.05
C GLU A 170 19.91 -24.75 2.77
N ARG A 171 19.87 -24.75 4.11
CA ARG A 171 19.40 -23.61 4.93
C ARG A 171 20.45 -22.49 5.10
N THR A 172 21.12 -22.10 4.02
CA THR A 172 22.02 -20.94 4.03
C THR A 172 21.21 -19.64 4.01
N LYS A 173 21.19 -18.93 5.13
CA LYS A 173 20.46 -17.66 5.26
C LYS A 173 21.29 -16.49 4.74
N PRO A 174 20.71 -15.58 3.94
CA PRO A 174 21.43 -14.38 3.54
C PRO A 174 21.56 -13.41 4.71
N THR A 175 22.64 -12.64 4.72
CA THR A 175 22.87 -11.61 5.73
C THR A 175 21.98 -10.39 5.45
N PRO A 176 21.17 -9.91 6.41
CA PRO A 176 20.43 -8.68 6.24
C PRO A 176 21.41 -7.50 6.08
N PRO A 177 21.09 -6.50 5.24
CA PRO A 177 21.93 -5.32 5.14
C PRO A 177 21.99 -4.60 6.49
N GLU A 178 23.14 -3.98 6.78
CA GLU A 178 23.29 -3.18 7.98
C GLU A 178 22.24 -2.06 8.02
N ASN A 179 21.67 -1.83 9.20
CA ASN A 179 20.64 -0.82 9.41
C ASN A 179 21.27 0.59 9.50
N ARG A 180 21.84 1.06 8.39
CA ARG A 180 22.51 2.37 8.26
C ARG A 180 21.60 3.47 7.71
N PHE A 181 20.34 3.15 7.43
CA PHE A 181 19.40 4.03 6.74
C PHE A 181 18.30 4.54 7.68
N ASN A 182 17.88 5.79 7.48
CA ASN A 182 16.75 6.38 8.20
C ASN A 182 15.88 7.24 7.25
N SER A 183 14.85 7.91 7.76
CA SER A 183 13.95 8.72 6.94
C SER A 183 14.61 9.93 6.27
N LEU A 184 15.82 10.30 6.68
CA LEU A 184 16.59 11.45 6.17
C LEU A 184 17.77 11.06 5.27
N THR A 185 18.00 9.77 4.98
CA THR A 185 19.11 9.29 4.13
C THR A 185 18.70 9.00 2.68
N CYS A 186 19.69 8.96 1.78
CA CYS A 186 19.54 8.47 0.41
C CYS A 186 18.56 9.26 -0.47
N TYR A 187 18.54 10.60 -0.31
CA TYR A 187 17.92 11.51 -1.29
C TYR A 187 18.76 11.69 -2.56
N PHE A 188 20.06 11.44 -2.43
CA PHE A 188 21.04 11.43 -3.51
C PHE A 188 21.44 9.98 -3.79
N ALA A 189 21.66 9.67 -5.07
CA ALA A 189 22.04 8.35 -5.49
C ALA A 189 23.50 8.05 -5.12
N SER A 190 23.73 6.84 -4.64
CA SER A 190 25.05 6.24 -4.46
C SER A 190 24.87 4.73 -4.44
N ASP A 191 25.96 3.97 -4.62
CA ASP A 191 25.90 2.51 -4.63
C ASP A 191 25.34 1.97 -3.31
N VAL A 192 25.68 2.61 -2.18
CA VAL A 192 25.15 2.26 -0.87
C VAL A 192 23.65 2.57 -0.74
N CYS A 193 23.17 3.63 -1.40
CA CYS A 193 21.81 4.14 -1.26
C CYS A 193 20.80 3.57 -2.25
N GLN A 194 21.23 2.71 -3.18
CA GLN A 194 20.44 2.29 -4.35
C GLN A 194 19.01 1.86 -3.99
N GLU A 195 18.84 0.96 -3.01
CA GLU A 195 17.52 0.43 -2.65
C GLU A 195 16.60 1.49 -2.03
N GLN A 196 17.10 2.31 -1.09
CA GLN A 196 16.30 3.36 -0.48
C GLN A 196 15.97 4.47 -1.49
N PHE A 197 16.92 4.80 -2.36
CA PHE A 197 16.77 5.80 -3.41
C PHE A 197 15.65 5.43 -4.39
N ILE A 198 15.66 4.18 -4.89
CA ILE A 198 14.58 3.65 -5.73
C ILE A 198 13.25 3.64 -4.97
N SER A 199 13.21 3.23 -3.71
CA SER A 199 11.99 3.27 -2.89
C SER A 199 11.42 4.69 -2.73
N ARG A 200 12.28 5.72 -2.68
CA ARG A 200 11.84 7.14 -2.68
C ARG A 200 11.24 7.55 -4.02
N LEU A 201 11.86 7.16 -5.14
CA LEU A 201 11.33 7.39 -6.49
C LEU A 201 9.96 6.71 -6.71
N VAL A 202 9.81 5.47 -6.25
CA VAL A 202 8.51 4.76 -6.31
C VAL A 202 7.46 5.50 -5.48
N TRP A 203 7.81 5.93 -4.28
CA TRP A 203 6.86 6.61 -3.41
C TRP A 203 6.46 8.00 -3.92
N LEU A 204 7.41 8.81 -4.39
CA LEU A 204 7.08 10.14 -4.94
C LEU A 204 6.21 10.03 -6.19
N GLY A 205 6.37 8.96 -6.98
CA GLY A 205 5.54 8.71 -8.15
C GLY A 205 4.12 8.23 -7.82
N SER A 206 3.83 7.85 -6.58
CA SER A 206 2.51 7.33 -6.21
C SER A 206 1.39 8.35 -6.42
N LYS A 207 0.16 7.86 -6.66
CA LYS A 207 -1.06 8.67 -6.84
C LYS A 207 -1.31 9.68 -5.71
N GLN A 208 -0.86 9.35 -4.50
CA GLN A 208 -1.03 10.19 -3.32
C GLN A 208 -0.05 11.37 -3.28
N VAL A 209 1.10 11.26 -3.95
CA VAL A 209 2.19 12.25 -3.96
C VAL A 209 2.18 13.04 -5.27
N LEU A 210 3.02 12.73 -6.27
CA LEU A 210 3.03 13.45 -7.55
C LEU A 210 2.14 12.82 -8.63
N GLY A 211 1.65 11.60 -8.42
CA GLY A 211 0.75 10.94 -9.36
C GLY A 211 1.37 10.64 -10.72
N LEU A 212 2.57 10.08 -10.72
CA LEU A 212 3.29 9.65 -11.93
C LEU A 212 2.75 8.29 -12.38
N ASP A 213 1.56 8.29 -12.96
CA ASP A 213 0.90 7.07 -13.39
C ASP A 213 1.70 6.36 -14.50
N GLY A 214 1.78 5.03 -14.39
CA GLY A 214 2.48 4.20 -15.36
C GLY A 214 3.95 3.92 -15.03
N ILE A 215 4.59 4.60 -14.07
CA ILE A 215 5.96 4.25 -13.64
C ILE A 215 5.95 3.48 -12.31
N GLY A 216 6.52 2.28 -12.34
CA GLY A 216 6.75 1.44 -11.16
C GLY A 216 8.24 1.28 -10.86
N GLU A 217 8.57 0.47 -9.86
CA GLU A 217 9.96 0.22 -9.43
C GLU A 217 10.89 -0.16 -10.59
N ALA A 218 10.46 -1.10 -11.45
CA ALA A 218 11.24 -1.52 -12.61
C ALA A 218 11.54 -0.37 -13.58
N GLY A 219 10.58 0.54 -13.79
CA GLY A 219 10.76 1.71 -14.64
C GLY A 219 11.73 2.72 -14.01
N TRP A 220 11.61 2.98 -12.71
CA TRP A 220 12.54 3.84 -11.99
C TRP A 220 13.97 3.29 -11.99
N ARG A 221 14.13 1.98 -11.80
CA ARG A 221 15.43 1.32 -11.92
C ARG A 221 16.02 1.46 -13.32
N ALA A 222 15.23 1.22 -14.37
CA ALA A 222 15.68 1.36 -15.75
C ALA A 222 16.12 2.80 -16.08
N LEU A 223 15.34 3.81 -15.68
CA LEU A 223 15.70 5.22 -15.85
C LEU A 223 16.97 5.58 -15.09
N HIS A 224 17.08 5.18 -13.82
CA HIS A 224 18.24 5.48 -13.00
C HIS A 224 19.51 4.80 -13.51
N GLN A 225 19.42 3.53 -13.95
CA GLN A 225 20.56 2.79 -14.50
C GLN A 225 21.06 3.42 -15.81
N THR A 226 20.14 3.90 -16.65
CA THR A 226 20.46 4.48 -17.97
C THR A 226 20.98 5.92 -17.84
N HIS A 227 20.29 6.75 -17.06
CA HIS A 227 20.53 8.20 -17.02
C HIS A 227 21.24 8.70 -15.77
N ARG A 228 21.60 7.79 -14.84
CA ARG A 228 22.43 8.07 -13.65
C ARG A 228 21.97 9.28 -12.84
N PHE A 229 20.72 9.24 -12.37
CA PHE A 229 20.18 10.32 -11.52
C PHE A 229 21.10 10.65 -10.34
N GLU A 230 21.35 11.94 -10.11
CA GLU A 230 22.08 12.43 -8.94
C GLU A 230 21.17 12.40 -7.70
N HIS A 231 19.89 12.73 -7.84
CA HIS A 231 18.94 12.82 -6.73
C HIS A 231 17.50 12.47 -7.16
N ILE A 232 16.58 12.41 -6.20
CA ILE A 232 15.20 11.94 -6.42
C ILE A 232 14.35 12.80 -7.38
N PHE A 233 14.86 13.95 -7.82
CA PHE A 233 14.18 14.85 -8.76
C PHE A 233 14.90 14.99 -10.11
N SER A 234 16.02 14.29 -10.32
CA SER A 234 16.77 14.36 -11.58
C SER A 234 15.93 13.93 -12.80
N TRP A 235 14.84 13.19 -12.59
CA TRP A 235 13.90 12.81 -13.64
C TRP A 235 13.19 13.99 -14.31
N LEU A 236 13.11 15.16 -13.66
CA LEU A 236 12.54 16.38 -14.26
C LEU A 236 13.37 16.89 -15.44
N LEU A 237 14.63 16.50 -15.55
CA LEU A 237 15.54 16.89 -16.63
C LEU A 237 15.50 15.91 -17.82
N LEU A 238 14.79 14.79 -17.70
CA LEU A 238 14.72 13.81 -18.77
C LEU A 238 14.00 14.39 -19.98
N THR A 239 14.56 14.18 -21.16
CA THR A 239 13.96 14.58 -22.44
C THR A 239 13.05 13.47 -23.00
N PRO A 240 12.11 13.80 -23.92
CA PRO A 240 11.34 12.79 -24.65
C PRO A 240 12.21 11.71 -25.30
N GLU A 241 13.34 12.11 -25.88
CA GLU A 241 14.28 11.25 -26.57
C GLU A 241 14.97 10.30 -25.58
N GLN A 242 15.40 10.79 -24.41
CA GLN A 242 15.98 9.96 -23.36
C GLN A 242 14.98 8.92 -22.83
N LEU A 243 13.71 9.31 -22.65
CA LEU A 243 12.65 8.39 -22.24
C LEU A 243 12.38 7.31 -23.29
N GLN A 244 12.35 7.69 -24.57
CA GLN A 244 12.12 6.76 -25.68
C GLN A 244 13.27 5.75 -25.86
N ASN A 245 14.51 6.17 -25.56
CA ASN A 245 15.71 5.35 -25.70
C ASN A 245 16.07 4.57 -24.42
N THR A 246 15.22 4.59 -23.39
CA THR A 246 15.46 3.84 -22.15
C THR A 246 15.11 2.35 -22.33
N PRO A 247 16.05 1.41 -22.14
CA PRO A 247 15.78 -0.02 -22.21
C PRO A 247 14.68 -0.44 -21.23
N GLY A 248 13.75 -1.30 -21.68
CA GLY A 248 12.63 -1.80 -20.86
C GLY A 248 11.43 -0.84 -20.75
N ILE A 249 11.49 0.35 -21.36
CA ILE A 249 10.34 1.24 -21.50
C ILE A 249 9.84 1.18 -22.95
N ALA A 250 8.58 0.79 -23.14
CA ALA A 250 7.97 0.76 -24.46
C ALA A 250 7.83 2.18 -25.03
N LYS A 251 8.03 2.35 -26.35
CA LYS A 251 7.92 3.66 -27.03
C LYS A 251 6.54 4.31 -26.85
N SER A 252 5.47 3.54 -26.84
CA SER A 252 4.11 4.05 -26.57
C SER A 252 3.97 4.63 -25.14
N LYS A 253 4.74 4.08 -24.20
CA LYS A 253 4.74 4.46 -22.79
C LYS A 253 5.63 5.67 -22.51
N SER A 254 6.70 5.89 -23.29
CA SER A 254 7.61 7.02 -23.07
C SER A 254 6.91 8.37 -23.26
N ALA A 255 6.05 8.50 -24.26
CA ALA A 255 5.26 9.71 -24.48
C ALA A 255 4.28 9.99 -23.32
N GLN A 256 3.62 8.94 -22.81
CA GLN A 256 2.75 9.06 -21.64
C GLN A 256 3.54 9.49 -20.39
N LEU A 257 4.69 8.88 -20.15
CA LEU A 257 5.55 9.23 -19.02
C LEU A 257 6.03 10.68 -19.10
N TRP A 258 6.45 11.13 -20.28
CA TRP A 258 6.82 12.52 -20.51
C TRP A 258 5.69 13.49 -20.18
N HIS A 259 4.46 13.18 -20.62
CA HIS A 259 3.30 13.99 -20.30
C HIS A 259 3.03 14.01 -18.78
N GLN A 260 3.11 12.87 -18.10
CA GLN A 260 2.94 12.80 -16.65
C GLN A 260 4.01 13.60 -15.89
N PHE A 261 5.27 13.59 -16.35
CA PHE A 261 6.33 14.39 -15.74
C PHE A 261 6.06 15.89 -15.87
N ASN A 262 5.53 16.35 -17.00
CA ASN A 262 5.13 17.75 -17.17
C ASN A 262 3.92 18.13 -16.31
N LEU A 263 2.90 17.27 -16.24
CA LEU A 263 1.75 17.48 -15.35
C LEU A 263 2.17 17.52 -13.88
N ALA A 264 3.18 16.75 -13.49
CA ALA A 264 3.69 16.76 -12.12
C ALA A 264 4.27 18.13 -11.71
N ARG A 265 4.82 18.90 -12.66
CA ARG A 265 5.32 20.27 -12.40
C ARG A 265 4.22 21.22 -11.95
N GLN A 266 2.97 20.96 -12.35
CA GLN A 266 1.79 21.77 -11.99
C GLN A 266 1.16 21.35 -10.65
N GLN A 267 1.73 20.34 -9.97
CA GLN A 267 1.20 19.90 -8.68
C GLN A 267 1.43 20.95 -7.59
N PRO A 268 0.51 21.07 -6.62
CA PRO A 268 0.63 22.04 -5.54
C PRO A 268 1.87 21.78 -4.67
N PHE A 269 2.39 22.83 -4.05
CA PHE A 269 3.53 22.81 -3.14
C PHE A 269 3.48 21.65 -2.12
N THR A 270 2.32 21.39 -1.53
CA THR A 270 2.13 20.32 -0.54
C THR A 270 2.47 18.94 -1.10
N ARG A 271 2.24 18.67 -2.40
CA ARG A 271 2.61 17.40 -3.05
C ARG A 271 4.12 17.29 -3.26
N TRP A 272 4.82 18.39 -3.50
CA TRP A 272 6.27 18.42 -3.61
C TRP A 272 6.97 18.24 -2.25
N VAL A 273 6.47 18.89 -1.20
CA VAL A 273 6.97 18.68 0.17
C VAL A 273 6.68 17.26 0.63
N MET A 274 5.51 16.69 0.25
CA MET A 274 5.30 15.25 0.36
C MET A 274 6.38 14.50 -0.41
N ALA A 275 6.63 14.74 -1.69
CA ALA A 275 7.67 14.02 -2.46
C ALA A 275 9.08 14.06 -1.82
N MET A 276 9.40 15.13 -1.09
CA MET A 276 10.63 15.30 -0.32
C MET A 276 10.64 14.56 1.04
N GLY A 277 9.53 13.93 1.42
CA GLY A 277 9.46 13.01 2.56
C GLY A 277 9.19 13.69 3.90
N ILE A 278 8.50 14.83 3.92
CA ILE A 278 8.14 15.50 5.18
C ILE A 278 7.41 14.53 6.14
N PRO A 279 7.73 14.52 7.44
CA PRO A 279 7.13 13.59 8.39
C PRO A 279 5.74 14.03 8.89
N LEU A 280 4.89 14.56 8.00
CA LEU A 280 3.51 14.98 8.31
C LEU A 280 2.47 14.09 7.65
N THR A 281 1.28 14.02 8.28
CA THR A 281 0.12 13.42 7.63
C THR A 281 -0.44 14.39 6.59
N ARG A 282 -1.21 13.87 5.62
CA ARG A 282 -1.90 14.73 4.65
C ARG A 282 -2.89 15.69 5.33
N ALA A 283 -3.54 15.24 6.41
CA ALA A 283 -4.43 16.09 7.20
C ALA A 283 -3.67 17.26 7.84
N ALA A 284 -2.50 16.99 8.43
CA ALA A 284 -1.64 18.03 9.01
C ALA A 284 -1.14 19.01 7.93
N LEU A 285 -0.66 18.51 6.79
CA LEU A 285 -0.20 19.37 5.69
C LEU A 285 -1.31 20.27 5.17
N ASN A 286 -2.52 19.73 4.97
CA ASN A 286 -3.65 20.54 4.52
C ASN A 286 -4.05 21.60 5.56
N ALA A 287 -3.95 21.30 6.86
CA ALA A 287 -4.27 22.23 7.94
C ALA A 287 -3.19 23.28 8.21
N SER A 288 -1.95 23.06 7.75
CA SER A 288 -0.86 24.01 7.95
C SER A 288 -1.01 25.30 7.13
N ASP A 289 -1.77 25.26 6.04
CA ASP A 289 -1.89 26.33 5.03
C ASP A 289 -0.58 26.87 4.46
N GLU A 290 0.55 26.22 4.74
CA GLU A 290 1.87 26.52 4.21
C GLU A 290 1.88 26.35 2.68
N ARG A 291 2.13 27.44 1.94
CA ARG A 291 2.11 27.44 0.46
C ARG A 291 3.47 27.65 -0.17
N SER A 292 4.48 28.04 0.61
CA SER A 292 5.85 28.22 0.10
C SER A 292 6.92 27.57 0.96
N TRP A 293 8.06 27.32 0.33
CA TRP A 293 9.27 26.79 0.93
C TRP A 293 9.82 27.74 2.00
N SER A 294 9.77 29.04 1.74
CA SER A 294 10.17 30.07 2.69
C SER A 294 9.33 30.02 3.97
N GLN A 295 8.00 30.02 3.87
CA GLN A 295 7.12 29.95 5.04
C GLN A 295 7.40 28.69 5.87
N LEU A 296 7.49 27.52 5.22
CA LEU A 296 7.80 26.25 5.88
C LEU A 296 9.13 26.26 6.64
N LEU A 297 10.16 26.90 6.08
CA LEU A 297 11.45 27.03 6.74
C LEU A 297 11.39 27.89 8.00
N PHE A 298 10.51 28.90 8.04
CA PHE A 298 10.34 29.76 9.22
C PHE A 298 9.40 29.19 10.29
N SER A 299 8.55 28.20 9.97
CA SER A 299 7.58 27.66 10.94
C SER A 299 8.28 26.95 12.12
N THR A 300 7.80 27.23 13.34
CA THR A 300 8.42 26.75 14.59
C THR A 300 7.93 25.35 14.99
N GLU A 301 8.62 24.68 15.91
CA GLU A 301 8.16 23.39 16.44
C GLU A 301 6.76 23.52 17.07
N GLN A 302 6.51 24.60 17.81
CA GLN A 302 5.22 24.87 18.45
C GLN A 302 4.09 25.01 17.44
N PHE A 303 4.33 25.63 16.28
CA PHE A 303 3.36 25.70 15.20
C PHE A 303 2.97 24.30 14.72
N TRP A 304 3.95 23.43 14.42
CA TRP A 304 3.68 22.07 13.95
C TRP A 304 2.90 21.24 14.98
N GLN A 305 3.16 21.44 16.28
CA GLN A 305 2.45 20.73 17.35
C GLN A 305 0.94 21.02 17.41
N GLN A 306 0.48 22.13 16.85
CA GLN A 306 -0.93 22.49 16.83
C GLN A 306 -1.72 21.76 15.73
N LEU A 307 -1.05 21.09 14.80
CA LEU A 307 -1.69 20.47 13.65
C LEU A 307 -2.30 19.09 13.97
N PRO A 308 -3.37 18.69 13.24
CA PRO A 308 -4.04 17.41 13.44
C PRO A 308 -3.09 16.20 13.40
N GLY A 309 -3.07 15.45 14.50
CA GLY A 309 -2.22 14.28 14.62
C GLY A 309 -0.73 14.60 14.63
N THR A 310 -0.28 15.79 15.04
CA THR A 310 1.14 16.16 15.12
C THR A 310 1.55 16.45 16.56
N GLY A 311 1.97 15.41 17.29
CA GLY A 311 2.55 15.59 18.63
C GLY A 311 4.00 16.06 18.60
N SER A 312 4.57 16.32 19.77
CA SER A 312 5.95 16.83 19.95
C SER A 312 7.01 16.03 19.19
N GLY A 313 6.94 14.69 19.23
CA GLY A 313 7.89 13.84 18.49
C GLY A 313 7.83 14.04 16.97
N ARG A 314 6.64 14.23 16.40
CA ARG A 314 6.48 14.47 14.96
C ARG A 314 6.88 15.90 14.59
N ALA A 315 6.52 16.88 15.42
CA ALA A 315 6.95 18.26 15.23
C ALA A 315 8.48 18.39 15.20
N ARG A 316 9.18 17.75 16.15
CA ARG A 316 10.65 17.69 16.14
C ARG A 316 11.22 17.05 14.89
N GLN A 317 10.61 15.96 14.40
CA GLN A 317 11.02 15.35 13.13
C GLN A 317 10.85 16.29 11.94
N VAL A 318 9.82 17.17 11.93
CA VAL A 318 9.68 18.19 10.88
C VAL A 318 10.82 19.20 10.96
N ILE A 319 11.20 19.64 12.18
CA ILE A 319 12.36 20.52 12.37
C ILE A 319 13.66 19.85 11.90
N GLU A 320 13.93 18.62 12.32
CA GLU A 320 15.10 17.86 11.86
C GLU A 320 15.11 17.69 10.33
N TRP A 321 13.94 17.43 9.74
CA TRP A 321 13.78 17.27 8.30
C TRP A 321 14.07 18.57 7.54
N LYS A 322 13.50 19.72 7.96
CA LYS A 322 13.71 21.00 7.27
C LYS A 322 15.14 21.52 7.43
N GLU A 323 15.79 21.22 8.56
CA GLU A 323 17.18 21.60 8.82
C GLU A 323 18.20 20.72 8.10
N ASN A 324 17.79 19.55 7.60
CA ASN A 324 18.66 18.61 6.91
C ASN A 324 19.27 19.22 5.63
N ALA A 325 20.60 19.09 5.49
CA ALA A 325 21.34 19.67 4.37
C ALA A 325 20.93 19.10 2.99
N GLN A 326 20.60 17.81 2.90
CA GLN A 326 20.13 17.21 1.64
C GLN A 326 18.76 17.77 1.25
N ILE A 327 17.86 17.96 2.22
CA ILE A 327 16.53 18.55 2.01
C ILE A 327 16.65 20.00 1.54
N LYS A 328 17.49 20.81 2.18
CA LYS A 328 17.76 22.18 1.75
C LYS A 328 18.33 22.23 0.33
N LYS A 329 19.30 21.37 -0.01
CA LYS A 329 19.86 21.27 -1.37
C LYS A 329 18.78 20.93 -2.40
N LEU A 330 17.87 20.01 -2.10
CA LEU A 330 16.74 19.70 -2.98
C LEU A 330 15.77 20.88 -3.12
N GLY A 331 15.46 21.59 -2.04
CA GLY A 331 14.61 22.78 -2.08
C GLY A 331 15.18 23.88 -2.98
N SER A 332 16.47 24.20 -2.82
CA SER A 332 17.17 25.15 -3.71
C SER A 332 17.20 24.69 -5.16
N TRP A 333 17.38 23.38 -5.40
CA TRP A 333 17.36 22.83 -6.75
C TRP A 333 15.97 22.94 -7.39
N LEU A 334 14.89 22.64 -6.65
CA LEU A 334 13.51 22.79 -7.14
C LEU A 334 13.17 24.26 -7.45
N ALA A 335 13.68 25.20 -6.64
CA ALA A 335 13.56 26.64 -6.90
C ALA A 335 14.20 27.00 -8.25
N ALA A 336 15.41 26.49 -8.53
CA ALA A 336 16.09 26.70 -9.81
C ALA A 336 15.36 26.07 -11.01
N GLN A 337 14.52 25.06 -10.77
CA GLN A 337 13.64 24.46 -11.80
C GLN A 337 12.27 25.15 -11.92
N GLN A 338 12.06 26.27 -11.22
CA GLN A 338 10.82 27.05 -11.21
C GLN A 338 9.60 26.21 -10.82
N ILE A 339 9.76 25.35 -9.80
CA ILE A 339 8.64 24.60 -9.25
C ILE A 339 7.86 25.51 -8.29
N THR A 340 6.57 25.66 -8.56
CA THR A 340 5.68 26.54 -7.79
C THR A 340 5.75 26.25 -6.29
N GLY A 341 5.93 27.31 -5.50
CA GLY A 341 6.09 27.26 -4.05
C GLY A 341 7.54 27.09 -3.57
N PHE A 342 8.51 26.86 -4.44
CA PHE A 342 9.95 26.86 -4.06
C PHE A 342 10.68 28.14 -4.47
N GLU A 343 10.03 29.01 -5.24
CA GLU A 343 10.57 30.31 -5.60
C GLU A 343 10.80 31.19 -4.35
N PRO A 344 11.82 32.07 -4.37
CA PRO A 344 12.24 32.87 -3.20
C PRO A 344 11.14 33.71 -2.55
#